data_AF-Q0HRV5-F1
#
_entry.id   AF-Q0HRV5-F1
#
_cell.length_a   1.000
_cell.length_b   1.000
_cell.length_c   1.000
_cell.angle_alpha   90.00
_cell.angle_beta   90.00
_cell.angle_gamma   90.00
#
_symmetry.space_group_name_H-M   'P 1'
#
loop_
_entity.id
_entity.type
_entity.pdbx_description
1 polymer ?
#
loop_
_entity_poly.entity_id
_entity_poly.type
_entity_poly.pdbx_seq_one_letter_code
_entity_poly.pdbx_strand_id
1 'polypeptide(L)'
;MQGKHKGAVLAIGLIFLLIITLIGVAGAGHSLLGERMAGNNKQIAEAFMAAETGLVNAVTWLDNPDNEASWGLVDSSLTAINAIAVSSETGNSASWLIDSLVFTADEATIVSCGAIDSSGVRRCISSTYVKGSGGGNLAAMNIIGKIKTFDTANSNQFKLIGGAGGPALATDSLVNAELIIDDIENKGRMDNYVGGVKEVKFDDPFGDPAKMAEFIEGIKLQWTAMANTDPKKGTANPLSMGSTASPKITYYEGNLELKGSGAVGAGILVIVGNLTISGNFFDYDGLVVVTGQSFSLKGGGNKDGRGAIVFANPIKTGDTWAFGEAEATFEFDVSGGGNATFTYDEEVLSTARMLLSDDNVAKELWQIAGSSSGATSKSKVTNWSAYTE
;
A
#
# COMPACT_ATOMS: atom_id res chain seq x y z
N MET A 1 -97.43 32.61 -26.75
CA MET A 1 -96.83 31.32 -26.37
C MET A 1 -95.41 31.55 -25.85
N GLN A 2 -95.22 31.85 -24.55
CA GLN A 2 -93.88 31.96 -23.95
C GLN A 2 -93.99 31.59 -22.46
N GLY A 3 -93.28 30.54 -22.02
CA GLY A 3 -93.30 30.13 -20.61
C GLY A 3 -92.63 28.81 -20.20
N LYS A 4 -91.75 28.19 -21.03
CA LYS A 4 -91.14 26.88 -20.68
C LYS A 4 -89.61 26.77 -20.83
N HIS A 5 -88.85 27.86 -20.97
CA HIS A 5 -87.39 27.78 -21.18
C HIS A 5 -86.51 28.12 -19.96
N LYS A 6 -87.07 28.55 -18.81
CA LYS A 6 -86.27 28.97 -17.64
C LYS A 6 -85.78 27.82 -16.74
N GLY A 7 -86.41 26.63 -16.78
CA GLY A 7 -86.02 25.49 -15.94
C GLY A 7 -84.87 24.66 -16.49
N ALA A 8 -84.80 24.47 -17.82
CA ALA A 8 -83.78 23.65 -18.47
C ALA A 8 -82.37 24.27 -18.39
N VAL A 9 -82.27 25.60 -18.46
CA VAL A 9 -81.00 26.32 -18.38
C VAL A 9 -80.35 26.17 -17.00
N LEU A 10 -81.15 26.20 -15.92
CA LEU A 10 -80.64 26.01 -14.56
C LEU A 10 -80.10 24.59 -14.35
N ALA A 11 -80.82 23.57 -14.84
CA ALA A 11 -80.39 22.17 -14.73
C ALA A 11 -79.10 21.91 -15.51
N ILE A 12 -78.98 22.45 -16.73
CA ILE A 12 -77.76 22.34 -17.56
C ILE A 12 -76.60 23.06 -16.88
N GLY A 13 -76.81 24.27 -16.33
CA GLY A 13 -75.77 25.00 -15.59
C GLY A 13 -75.28 24.25 -14.36
N LEU A 14 -76.18 23.62 -13.60
CA LEU A 14 -75.84 22.79 -12.45
C LEU A 14 -75.06 21.53 -12.83
N ILE A 15 -75.44 20.87 -13.93
CA ILE A 15 -74.71 19.70 -14.44
C ILE A 15 -73.31 20.09 -14.90
N PHE A 16 -73.17 21.19 -15.66
CA PHE A 16 -71.84 21.67 -16.07
C PHE A 16 -70.97 22.06 -14.88
N LEU A 17 -71.52 22.73 -13.88
CA LEU A 17 -70.79 23.13 -12.68
C LEU A 17 -70.35 21.90 -11.86
N LEU A 18 -71.21 20.88 -11.77
CA LEU A 18 -70.90 19.61 -11.12
C LEU A 18 -69.79 18.84 -11.85
N ILE A 19 -69.83 18.79 -13.18
CA ILE A 19 -68.78 18.15 -14.00
C ILE A 19 -67.44 18.87 -13.82
N ILE A 20 -67.42 20.21 -13.87
CA ILE A 20 -66.18 21.00 -13.66
C ILE A 20 -65.61 20.76 -12.26
N THR A 21 -66.47 20.69 -11.24
CA THR A 21 -66.04 20.45 -9.85
C THR A 21 -65.45 19.05 -9.67
N LEU A 22 -66.07 18.02 -10.28
CA LEU A 22 -65.54 16.66 -10.25
C LEU A 22 -64.17 16.54 -10.93
N ILE A 23 -63.97 17.25 -12.05
CA ILE A 23 -62.68 17.31 -12.74
C ILE A 23 -61.63 18.03 -11.86
N GLY A 24 -62.01 19.12 -11.19
CA GLY A 24 -61.12 19.84 -10.26
C GLY A 24 -60.69 19.00 -9.06
N VAL A 25 -61.61 18.27 -8.44
CA VAL A 25 -61.30 17.38 -7.30
C VAL A 25 -60.44 16.19 -7.72
N ALA A 26 -60.73 15.59 -8.89
CA ALA A 26 -59.90 14.52 -9.43
C ALA A 26 -58.46 14.99 -9.72
N GLY A 27 -58.28 16.20 -10.25
CA GLY A 27 -56.95 16.80 -10.45
C GLY A 27 -56.17 17.00 -9.15
N ALA A 28 -56.83 17.47 -8.09
CA ALA A 28 -56.20 17.66 -6.77
C ALA A 28 -55.76 16.34 -6.11
N GLY A 29 -56.52 15.25 -6.31
CA GLY A 29 -56.14 13.92 -5.81
C GLY A 29 -54.85 13.36 -6.43
N HIS A 30 -54.61 13.63 -7.72
CA HIS A 30 -53.39 13.21 -8.40
C HIS A 30 -52.13 13.97 -7.92
N SER A 31 -52.27 15.26 -7.56
CA SER A 31 -51.16 16.07 -7.05
C SER A 31 -50.63 15.58 -5.70
N LEU A 32 -51.51 15.16 -4.79
CA LEU A 32 -51.11 14.66 -3.47
C LEU A 32 -50.35 13.31 -3.56
N LEU A 33 -50.75 12.44 -4.50
CA LEU A 33 -50.02 11.19 -4.77
C LEU A 33 -48.64 11.48 -5.36
N GLY A 34 -48.55 12.42 -6.29
CA GLY A 34 -47.28 12.87 -6.88
C GLY A 34 -46.31 13.41 -5.83
N GLU A 35 -46.81 14.23 -4.90
CA GLU A 35 -46.01 14.79 -3.81
C GLU A 35 -45.48 13.69 -2.86
N ARG A 36 -46.32 12.72 -2.48
CA ARG A 36 -45.89 11.60 -1.63
C ARG A 36 -44.88 10.69 -2.32
N MET A 37 -45.08 10.40 -3.61
CA MET A 37 -44.11 9.62 -4.39
C MET A 37 -42.78 10.37 -4.53
N ALA A 38 -42.82 11.68 -4.79
CA ALA A 38 -41.63 12.51 -4.85
C ALA A 38 -40.89 12.57 -3.50
N GLY A 39 -41.64 12.68 -2.39
CA GLY A 39 -41.08 12.64 -1.04
C GLY A 39 -40.42 11.31 -0.70
N ASN A 40 -41.07 10.19 -1.03
CA ASN A 40 -40.48 8.85 -0.85
C ASN A 40 -39.22 8.68 -1.71
N ASN A 41 -39.28 9.08 -2.99
CA ASN A 41 -38.14 8.97 -3.89
C ASN A 41 -36.95 9.83 -3.43
N LYS A 42 -37.23 11.03 -2.88
CA LYS A 42 -36.21 11.87 -2.25
C LYS A 42 -35.56 11.19 -1.06
N GLN A 43 -36.35 10.62 -0.14
CA GLN A 43 -35.82 9.93 1.04
C GLN A 43 -35.00 8.68 0.66
N ILE A 44 -35.42 7.95 -0.38
CA ILE A 44 -34.64 6.83 -0.92
C ILE A 44 -33.27 7.31 -1.43
N ALA A 45 -33.23 8.42 -2.17
CA ALA A 45 -31.98 8.98 -2.67
C ALA A 45 -31.08 9.48 -1.52
N GLU A 46 -31.65 10.14 -0.51
CA GLU A 46 -30.91 10.60 0.68
C GLU A 46 -30.32 9.44 1.48
N ALA A 47 -31.09 8.37 1.70
CA ALA A 47 -30.58 7.15 2.34
C ALA A 47 -29.44 6.51 1.54
N PHE A 48 -29.52 6.53 0.21
CA PHE A 48 -28.44 6.01 -0.64
C PHE A 48 -27.18 6.84 -0.49
N MET A 49 -27.25 8.17 -0.62
CA MET A 49 -26.11 9.08 -0.45
C MET A 49 -25.45 8.93 0.94
N ALA A 50 -26.24 8.71 1.99
CA ALA A 50 -25.71 8.40 3.31
C ALA A 50 -24.93 7.07 3.34
N ALA A 51 -25.45 6.03 2.70
CA ALA A 51 -24.73 4.76 2.56
C ALA A 51 -23.39 4.92 1.81
N GLU A 52 -23.35 5.73 0.74
CA GLU A 52 -22.10 6.03 0.02
C GLU A 52 -21.09 6.77 0.91
N THR A 53 -21.60 7.71 1.72
CA THR A 53 -20.79 8.45 2.69
C THR A 53 -20.17 7.50 3.71
N GLY A 54 -20.94 6.56 4.24
CA GLY A 54 -20.44 5.54 5.16
C GLY A 54 -19.36 4.67 4.54
N LEU A 55 -19.55 4.24 3.28
CA LEU A 55 -18.56 3.45 2.57
C LEU A 55 -17.26 4.23 2.36
N VAL A 56 -17.33 5.51 1.98
CA VAL A 56 -16.13 6.37 1.81
C VAL A 56 -15.37 6.51 3.13
N ASN A 57 -16.07 6.69 4.25
CA ASN A 57 -15.43 6.77 5.57
C ASN A 57 -14.80 5.44 5.99
N ALA A 58 -15.46 4.31 5.73
CA ALA A 58 -14.90 2.99 5.99
C ALA A 58 -13.61 2.76 5.19
N VAL A 59 -13.60 3.10 3.90
CA VAL A 59 -12.41 3.00 3.04
C VAL A 59 -11.29 3.90 3.56
N THR A 60 -11.59 5.15 3.90
CA THR A 60 -10.61 6.10 4.45
C THR A 60 -10.00 5.60 5.76
N TRP A 61 -10.80 4.96 6.61
CA TRP A 61 -10.32 4.35 7.85
C TRP A 61 -9.42 3.14 7.59
N LEU A 62 -9.76 2.30 6.61
CA LEU A 62 -8.94 1.14 6.20
C LEU A 62 -7.65 1.53 5.49
N ASP A 63 -7.61 2.70 4.84
CA ASP A 63 -6.42 3.28 4.22
C ASP A 63 -5.45 3.92 5.22
N ASN A 64 -5.87 4.16 6.47
CA ASN A 64 -5.03 4.80 7.47
C ASN A 64 -4.00 3.78 8.06
N PRO A 65 -2.68 4.03 7.92
CA PRO A 65 -1.63 3.14 8.45
C PRO A 65 -1.75 2.87 9.95
N ASP A 66 -2.23 3.84 10.73
CA ASP A 66 -2.38 3.69 12.19
C ASP A 66 -3.36 2.56 12.58
N ASN A 67 -4.26 2.19 11.65
CA ASN A 67 -5.28 1.17 11.85
C ASN A 67 -4.85 -0.22 11.35
N GLU A 68 -3.63 -0.38 10.84
CA GLU A 68 -3.16 -1.65 10.25
C GLU A 68 -3.25 -2.83 11.22
N ALA A 69 -2.96 -2.61 12.51
CA ALA A 69 -3.07 -3.63 13.55
C ALA A 69 -4.51 -4.12 13.80
N SER A 70 -5.52 -3.38 13.32
CA SER A 70 -6.93 -3.75 13.42
C SER A 70 -7.41 -4.61 12.25
N TRP A 71 -6.60 -4.81 11.21
CA TRP A 71 -6.94 -5.63 10.07
C TRP A 71 -7.22 -7.08 10.48
N GLY A 72 -8.36 -7.63 10.03
CA GLY A 72 -8.81 -8.97 10.46
C GLY A 72 -9.56 -9.00 11.81
N LEU A 73 -9.51 -7.92 12.60
CA LEU A 73 -10.28 -7.77 13.84
C LEU A 73 -11.64 -7.12 13.54
N VAL A 74 -12.62 -7.95 13.17
CA VAL A 74 -13.95 -7.51 12.73
C VAL A 74 -14.63 -6.59 13.76
N ASP A 75 -14.81 -7.04 15.01
CA ASP A 75 -15.59 -6.30 16.01
C ASP A 75 -14.97 -4.95 16.38
N SER A 76 -13.64 -4.91 16.50
CA SER A 76 -12.90 -3.69 16.83
C SER A 76 -12.94 -2.68 15.68
N SER A 77 -12.72 -3.15 14.45
CA SER A 77 -12.77 -2.31 13.25
C SER A 77 -14.18 -1.75 13.02
N LEU A 78 -15.21 -2.60 13.15
CA LEU A 78 -16.60 -2.18 12.98
C LEU A 78 -17.00 -1.10 14.00
N THR A 79 -16.60 -1.29 15.27
CA THR A 79 -16.86 -0.31 16.34
C THR A 79 -16.15 1.03 16.05
N ALA A 80 -14.88 0.99 15.64
CA ALA A 80 -14.11 2.18 15.36
C ALA A 80 -14.66 2.97 14.16
N ILE A 81 -15.02 2.30 13.07
CA ILE A 81 -15.58 2.93 11.87
C ILE A 81 -16.95 3.55 12.20
N ASN A 82 -17.82 2.82 12.91
CA ASN A 82 -19.14 3.34 13.28
C ASN A 82 -19.07 4.51 14.29
N ALA A 83 -18.00 4.63 15.07
CA ALA A 83 -17.78 5.81 15.91
C ALA A 83 -17.57 7.11 15.10
N ILE A 84 -17.08 7.01 13.85
CA ILE A 84 -16.95 8.15 12.94
C ILE A 84 -18.33 8.71 12.58
N ALA A 85 -19.31 7.83 12.34
CA ALA A 85 -20.68 8.22 12.00
C ALA A 85 -21.33 9.10 13.09
N VAL A 86 -21.01 8.84 14.36
CA VAL A 86 -21.52 9.58 15.52
C VAL A 86 -20.97 11.03 15.55
N SER A 87 -19.84 11.31 14.91
CA SER A 87 -19.22 12.65 14.93
C SER A 87 -19.85 13.65 13.95
N SER A 88 -20.70 13.19 13.01
CA SER A 88 -21.37 14.05 12.02
C SER A 88 -22.71 14.63 12.52
N GLU A 89 -22.77 15.09 13.76
CA GLU A 89 -23.96 15.77 14.28
C GLU A 89 -23.97 17.26 13.91
N THR A 90 -24.74 17.61 12.88
CA THR A 90 -25.56 18.83 12.89
C THR A 90 -26.59 18.82 11.76
N GLY A 91 -27.80 18.31 12.08
CA GLY A 91 -29.02 18.67 11.35
C GLY A 91 -29.41 17.83 10.13
N ASN A 92 -28.77 16.69 9.85
CA ASN A 92 -29.18 15.81 8.75
C ASN A 92 -30.14 14.72 9.24
N SER A 93 -31.27 14.55 8.54
CA SER A 93 -32.24 13.46 8.76
C SER A 93 -31.74 12.08 8.30
N ALA A 94 -30.54 12.03 7.73
CA ALA A 94 -29.93 10.85 7.15
C ALA A 94 -28.68 10.45 7.93
N SER A 95 -28.66 9.21 8.40
CA SER A 95 -27.58 8.58 9.16
C SER A 95 -26.98 7.42 8.36
N TRP A 96 -25.76 7.02 8.69
CA TRP A 96 -25.12 5.84 8.09
C TRP A 96 -24.44 4.97 9.14
N LEU A 97 -24.34 3.68 8.85
CA LEU A 97 -23.62 2.70 9.64
C LEU A 97 -23.04 1.62 8.73
N ILE A 98 -21.90 1.06 9.11
CA ILE A 98 -21.40 -0.18 8.53
C ILE A 98 -22.08 -1.34 9.25
N ASP A 99 -22.82 -2.12 8.48
CA ASP A 99 -23.68 -3.22 8.93
C ASP A 99 -22.88 -4.52 9.05
N SER A 100 -21.98 -4.75 8.09
CA SER A 100 -21.03 -5.86 8.16
C SER A 100 -19.69 -5.50 7.55
N LEU A 101 -18.66 -6.11 8.10
CA LEU A 101 -17.27 -6.02 7.66
C LEU A 101 -16.66 -7.42 7.74
N VAL A 102 -16.28 -7.98 6.60
CA VAL A 102 -15.71 -9.34 6.54
C VAL A 102 -14.35 -9.29 5.86
N PHE A 103 -13.31 -9.66 6.59
CA PHE A 103 -11.95 -9.74 6.06
C PHE A 103 -11.68 -11.13 5.46
N THR A 104 -11.09 -11.15 4.27
CA THR A 104 -10.58 -12.36 3.61
C THR A 104 -9.19 -12.05 3.07
N ALA A 105 -8.15 -12.48 3.79
CA ALA A 105 -6.76 -12.13 3.48
C ALA A 105 -6.58 -10.60 3.32
N ASP A 106 -6.28 -10.12 2.12
CA ASP A 106 -6.05 -8.70 1.80
C ASP A 106 -7.31 -7.98 1.25
N GLU A 107 -8.47 -8.65 1.30
CA GLU A 107 -9.77 -8.08 0.93
C GLU A 107 -10.66 -7.87 2.17
N ALA A 108 -11.50 -6.84 2.12
CA ALA A 108 -12.56 -6.56 3.06
C ALA A 108 -13.88 -6.36 2.30
N THR A 109 -14.89 -7.18 2.58
CA THR A 109 -16.25 -6.95 2.09
C THR A 109 -16.98 -6.06 3.10
N ILE A 110 -17.46 -4.91 2.63
CA ILE A 110 -18.09 -3.88 3.44
C ILE A 110 -19.54 -3.73 3.01
N VAL A 111 -20.47 -3.83 3.96
CA VAL A 111 -21.87 -3.45 3.76
C VAL A 111 -22.13 -2.15 4.51
N SER A 112 -22.36 -1.07 3.78
CA SER A 112 -22.71 0.23 4.33
C SER A 112 -24.20 0.50 4.14
N CYS A 113 -24.88 0.92 5.20
CA CYS A 113 -26.31 1.22 5.20
C CYS A 113 -26.56 2.67 5.60
N GLY A 114 -27.33 3.40 4.79
CA GLY A 114 -27.87 4.70 5.12
C GLY A 114 -29.35 4.60 5.50
N ALA A 115 -29.78 5.40 6.47
CA ALA A 115 -31.14 5.41 6.98
C ALA A 115 -31.67 6.84 7.15
N ILE A 116 -32.98 7.01 6.97
CA ILE A 116 -33.68 8.25 7.32
C ILE A 116 -34.44 8.03 8.64
N ASP A 117 -33.99 8.67 9.72
CA ASP A 117 -34.50 8.42 11.08
C ASP A 117 -36.00 8.73 11.21
N SER A 118 -36.49 9.71 10.43
CA SER A 118 -37.89 10.15 10.48
C SER A 118 -38.88 9.23 9.76
N SER A 119 -38.42 8.39 8.82
CA SER A 119 -39.30 7.57 7.98
C SER A 119 -38.97 6.08 7.98
N GLY A 120 -37.84 5.68 8.56
CA GLY A 120 -37.37 4.29 8.59
C GLY A 120 -36.92 3.77 7.22
N VAL A 121 -36.79 4.63 6.21
CA VAL A 121 -36.22 4.25 4.91
C VAL A 121 -34.75 3.89 5.11
N ARG A 122 -34.38 2.65 4.80
CA ARG A 122 -32.99 2.16 4.87
C ARG A 122 -32.55 1.64 3.51
N ARG A 123 -31.32 1.98 3.11
CA ARG A 123 -30.69 1.53 1.87
C ARG A 123 -29.27 1.09 2.16
N CYS A 124 -28.90 -0.08 1.66
CA CYS A 124 -27.58 -0.65 1.86
C CYS A 124 -26.87 -0.87 0.52
N ILE A 125 -25.56 -0.70 0.55
CA ILE A 125 -24.65 -1.00 -0.55
C ILE A 125 -23.58 -1.97 -0.05
N SER A 126 -23.22 -2.92 -0.91
CA SER A 126 -22.11 -3.82 -0.67
C SER A 126 -20.98 -3.49 -1.62
N SER A 127 -19.75 -3.55 -1.12
CA SER A 127 -18.54 -3.41 -1.93
C SER A 127 -17.37 -4.18 -1.35
N THR A 128 -16.47 -4.62 -2.23
CA THR A 128 -15.21 -5.27 -1.86
C THR A 128 -14.09 -4.24 -1.94
N TYR A 129 -13.53 -3.90 -0.79
CA TYR A 129 -12.28 -3.17 -0.66
C TYR A 129 -11.12 -4.17 -0.76
N VAL A 130 -10.17 -3.91 -1.63
CA VAL A 130 -8.89 -4.63 -1.66
C VAL A 130 -7.85 -3.67 -1.11
N LYS A 131 -7.16 -4.08 -0.03
CA LYS A 131 -6.09 -3.28 0.56
C LYS A 131 -5.04 -3.02 -0.52
N GLY A 132 -4.68 -1.76 -0.71
CA GLY A 132 -3.53 -1.43 -1.51
C GLY A 132 -2.28 -1.95 -0.83
N SER A 133 -1.40 -2.64 -1.57
CA SER A 133 -0.08 -2.99 -1.04
C SER A 133 0.69 -1.67 -0.90
N GLY A 134 0.64 -1.10 0.31
CA GLY A 134 1.29 0.15 0.64
C GLY A 134 2.76 0.02 0.28
N GLY A 135 3.23 0.88 -0.60
CA GLY A 135 4.59 0.79 -1.07
C GLY A 135 5.60 0.87 0.08
N GLY A 136 6.31 -0.24 0.31
CA GLY A 136 7.55 -0.29 1.08
C GLY A 136 7.41 -0.68 2.55
N ASN A 137 7.02 -1.92 2.83
CA ASN A 137 7.31 -2.60 4.11
C ASN A 137 8.82 -2.91 4.27
N LEU A 138 9.69 -2.09 3.69
CA LEU A 138 11.13 -2.26 3.74
C LEU A 138 11.71 -1.55 4.98
N ALA A 139 12.72 -2.17 5.56
CA ALA A 139 13.64 -1.59 6.52
C ALA A 139 14.92 -1.10 5.81
N ALA A 140 15.87 -0.56 6.57
CA ALA A 140 17.20 -0.26 6.06
C ALA A 140 17.88 -1.53 5.51
N MET A 141 17.65 -2.67 6.16
CA MET A 141 18.09 -3.99 5.68
C MET A 141 16.95 -5.00 5.73
N ASN A 142 16.82 -5.79 4.66
CA ASN A 142 15.73 -6.75 4.49
C ASN A 142 16.33 -8.10 4.12
N ILE A 143 16.07 -9.12 4.92
CA ILE A 143 16.54 -10.47 4.68
C ILE A 143 15.34 -11.39 4.46
N ILE A 144 15.16 -11.85 3.23
CA ILE A 144 14.00 -12.61 2.78
C ILE A 144 14.45 -14.02 2.39
N GLY A 145 13.84 -15.03 3.01
CA GLY A 145 14.22 -16.42 2.90
C GLY A 145 15.01 -16.94 4.09
N LYS A 146 15.53 -18.17 3.99
CA LYS A 146 16.14 -18.88 5.13
C LYS A 146 17.55 -18.36 5.46
N ILE A 147 17.81 -18.17 6.76
CA ILE A 147 19.12 -17.79 7.29
C ILE A 147 19.80 -19.02 7.92
N LYS A 148 21.06 -19.27 7.55
CA LYS A 148 21.91 -20.27 8.20
C LYS A 148 22.66 -19.69 9.39
N THR A 149 23.30 -18.56 9.13
CA THR A 149 24.17 -17.85 10.04
C THR A 149 23.92 -16.37 9.86
N PHE A 150 23.77 -15.69 10.98
CA PHE A 150 23.79 -14.24 11.07
C PHE A 150 24.89 -13.87 12.05
N ASP A 151 25.85 -13.07 11.61
CA ASP A 151 26.94 -12.58 12.43
C ASP A 151 26.89 -11.05 12.43
N THR A 152 26.39 -10.43 13.50
CA THR A 152 26.33 -8.98 13.68
C THR A 152 27.72 -8.36 13.82
N ALA A 153 27.81 -7.09 13.41
CA ALA A 153 28.99 -6.25 13.54
C ALA A 153 29.52 -6.17 14.99
N ASN A 154 30.83 -6.35 15.15
CA ASN A 154 31.50 -6.20 16.44
C ASN A 154 31.70 -4.72 16.83
N SER A 155 31.69 -3.80 15.86
CA SER A 155 31.89 -2.36 16.07
C SER A 155 30.78 -1.73 16.93
N ASN A 156 31.17 -0.94 17.94
CA ASN A 156 30.25 -0.09 18.72
C ASN A 156 29.68 1.08 17.90
N GLN A 157 30.20 1.34 16.71
CA GLN A 157 29.80 2.48 15.87
C GLN A 157 28.98 2.06 14.65
N PHE A 158 28.81 0.75 14.40
CA PHE A 158 27.88 0.27 13.39
C PHE A 158 26.45 0.66 13.78
N LYS A 159 25.62 1.10 12.84
CA LYS A 159 24.22 1.44 13.08
C LYS A 159 23.33 1.02 11.90
N LEU A 160 22.17 0.48 12.23
CA LEU A 160 21.02 0.39 11.33
C LEU A 160 19.89 1.24 11.90
N ILE A 161 19.30 2.07 11.06
CA ILE A 161 18.26 3.01 11.46
C ILE A 161 17.05 2.79 10.57
N GLY A 162 15.95 2.31 11.15
CA GLY A 162 14.67 2.16 10.49
C GLY A 162 14.00 3.50 10.19
N GLY A 163 12.96 3.47 9.36
CA GLY A 163 12.11 4.63 9.09
C GLY A 163 11.30 5.05 10.33
N ALA A 164 10.47 6.09 10.20
CA ALA A 164 9.61 6.56 11.29
C ALA A 164 8.70 5.42 11.80
N GLY A 165 9.04 4.82 12.95
CA GLY A 165 8.32 3.67 13.54
C GLY A 165 8.60 2.31 12.90
N GLY A 166 9.36 2.27 11.81
CA GLY A 166 9.72 1.07 11.07
C GLY A 166 10.92 0.31 11.66
N PRO A 167 11.08 -0.99 11.34
CA PRO A 167 12.24 -1.77 11.78
C PRO A 167 13.55 -1.28 11.16
N ALA A 168 14.66 -1.48 11.87
CA ALA A 168 16.01 -1.31 11.35
C ALA A 168 16.39 -2.46 10.41
N LEU A 169 15.96 -3.67 10.76
CA LEU A 169 16.12 -4.88 9.98
C LEU A 169 14.79 -5.64 9.92
N ALA A 170 14.35 -5.99 8.72
CA ALA A 170 13.13 -6.76 8.49
C ALA A 170 13.46 -8.16 7.91
N THR A 171 12.65 -9.15 8.28
CA THR A 171 12.70 -10.50 7.71
C THR A 171 11.31 -11.11 7.58
N ASP A 172 11.14 -12.12 6.74
CA ASP A 172 9.86 -12.76 6.40
C ASP A 172 9.47 -13.92 7.34
N SER A 173 10.22 -14.11 8.43
CA SER A 173 10.01 -15.22 9.37
C SER A 173 10.37 -14.83 10.80
N LEU A 174 9.48 -15.14 11.75
CA LEU A 174 9.74 -14.97 13.18
C LEU A 174 11.02 -15.71 13.63
N VAL A 175 11.28 -16.91 13.09
CA VAL A 175 12.48 -17.70 13.42
C VAL A 175 13.77 -16.97 13.02
N ASN A 176 13.75 -16.32 11.85
CA ASN A 176 14.88 -15.50 11.43
C ASN A 176 15.04 -14.27 12.33
N ALA A 177 13.92 -13.63 12.70
CA ALA A 177 13.95 -12.45 13.57
C ALA A 177 14.56 -12.79 14.93
N GLU A 178 14.14 -13.89 15.55
CA GLU A 178 14.69 -14.39 16.82
C GLU A 178 16.18 -14.72 16.70
N LEU A 179 16.61 -15.44 15.66
CA LEU A 179 18.02 -15.77 15.42
C LEU A 179 18.89 -14.50 15.32
N ILE A 180 18.40 -13.48 14.62
CA ILE A 180 19.10 -12.21 14.44
C ILE A 180 19.17 -11.45 15.78
N ILE A 181 18.05 -11.37 16.51
CA ILE A 181 17.98 -10.71 17.81
C ILE A 181 18.95 -11.37 18.79
N ASP A 182 18.94 -12.70 18.87
CA ASP A 182 19.82 -13.46 19.76
C ASP A 182 21.30 -13.15 19.48
N ASP A 183 21.73 -13.13 18.22
CA ASP A 183 23.13 -12.78 17.90
C ASP A 183 23.47 -11.33 18.28
N ILE A 184 22.58 -10.37 18.01
CA ILE A 184 22.80 -8.96 18.34
C ILE A 184 22.83 -8.72 19.86
N GLU A 185 21.92 -9.34 20.61
CA GLU A 185 21.86 -9.28 22.07
C GLU A 185 23.11 -9.91 22.71
N ASN A 186 23.53 -11.07 22.22
CA ASN A 186 24.75 -11.75 22.69
C ASN A 186 26.01 -10.88 22.53
N LYS A 187 26.03 -9.99 21.53
CA LYS A 187 27.11 -9.02 21.33
C LYS A 187 26.89 -7.67 22.02
N GLY A 188 25.76 -7.46 22.69
CA GLY A 188 25.41 -6.21 23.35
C GLY A 188 25.30 -5.04 22.37
N ARG A 189 24.58 -5.25 21.26
CA ARG A 189 24.50 -4.32 20.12
C ARG A 189 23.09 -3.83 19.79
N MET A 190 22.07 -4.17 20.55
CA MET A 190 20.68 -3.79 20.22
C MET A 190 20.46 -2.28 20.07
N ASP A 191 21.19 -1.46 20.84
CA ASP A 191 21.13 0.01 20.75
C ASP A 191 21.56 0.57 19.37
N ASN A 192 22.29 -0.23 18.59
CA ASN A 192 22.73 0.13 17.24
C ASN A 192 21.64 -0.10 16.18
N TYR A 193 20.54 -0.77 16.53
CA TYR A 193 19.44 -1.12 15.63
C TYR A 193 18.20 -0.29 15.98
N VAL A 194 18.19 0.97 15.57
CA VAL A 194 17.11 1.93 15.89
C VAL A 194 15.85 1.55 15.12
N GLY A 195 14.81 1.11 15.84
CA GLY A 195 13.59 0.50 15.28
C GLY A 195 13.52 -1.01 15.46
N GLY A 196 14.63 -1.63 15.87
CA GLY A 196 14.73 -3.05 16.19
C GLY A 196 14.71 -3.96 14.97
N VAL A 197 14.58 -5.26 15.24
CA VAL A 197 14.46 -6.32 14.23
C VAL A 197 13.04 -6.87 14.30
N LYS A 198 12.37 -7.00 13.16
CA LYS A 198 10.97 -7.46 13.13
C LYS A 198 10.73 -8.46 11.99
N GLU A 199 9.82 -9.39 12.24
CA GLU A 199 9.13 -10.10 11.17
C GLU A 199 8.20 -9.13 10.45
N VAL A 200 8.21 -9.17 9.12
CA VAL A 200 7.42 -8.30 8.26
C VAL A 200 6.84 -9.14 7.11
N LYS A 201 5.54 -8.97 6.85
CA LYS A 201 4.92 -9.44 5.61
C LYS A 201 5.28 -8.45 4.50
N PHE A 202 6.28 -8.79 3.69
CA PHE A 202 6.66 -7.93 2.57
C PHE A 202 5.56 -7.91 1.51
N ASP A 203 5.40 -6.74 0.89
CA ASP A 203 4.53 -6.55 -0.26
C ASP A 203 5.29 -6.83 -1.55
N ASP A 204 4.58 -6.92 -2.68
CA ASP A 204 5.20 -7.03 -4.01
C ASP A 204 6.18 -5.87 -4.26
N PRO A 205 7.32 -6.13 -4.93
CA PRO A 205 7.78 -7.43 -5.44
C PRO A 205 8.48 -8.30 -4.39
N PHE A 206 8.70 -7.79 -3.18
CA PHE A 206 9.61 -8.40 -2.21
C PHE A 206 8.96 -9.55 -1.40
N GLY A 207 7.63 -9.59 -1.33
CA GLY A 207 6.86 -10.65 -0.66
C GLY A 207 6.61 -11.91 -1.48
N ASP A 208 6.71 -11.82 -2.81
CA ASP A 208 6.44 -12.95 -3.70
C ASP A 208 7.69 -13.27 -4.56
N PRO A 209 8.21 -14.51 -4.54
CA PRO A 209 9.42 -14.86 -5.26
C PRO A 209 9.28 -14.82 -6.78
N ALA A 210 8.09 -15.07 -7.33
CA ALA A 210 7.84 -14.90 -8.76
C ALA A 210 7.84 -13.42 -9.15
N LYS A 211 7.22 -12.56 -8.33
CA LYS A 211 7.21 -11.10 -8.54
C LYS A 211 8.58 -10.47 -8.35
N MET A 212 9.37 -10.97 -7.41
CA MET A 212 10.77 -10.57 -7.26
C MET A 212 11.58 -10.89 -8.51
N ALA A 213 11.38 -12.08 -9.11
CA ALA A 213 12.03 -12.45 -10.36
C ALA A 213 11.58 -11.55 -11.53
N GLU A 214 10.28 -11.27 -11.66
CA GLU A 214 9.74 -10.32 -12.66
C GLU A 214 10.34 -8.91 -12.49
N PHE A 215 10.47 -8.44 -11.25
CA PHE A 215 11.07 -7.15 -10.91
C PHE A 215 12.55 -7.07 -11.33
N ILE A 216 13.35 -8.09 -11.00
CA ILE A 216 14.77 -8.16 -11.39
C ILE A 216 14.91 -8.18 -12.92
N GLU A 217 14.08 -8.97 -13.61
CA GLU A 217 14.11 -9.07 -15.07
C GLU A 217 13.71 -7.74 -15.74
N GLY A 218 12.71 -7.04 -15.21
CA GLY A 218 12.33 -5.70 -15.69
C GLY A 218 13.48 -4.69 -15.60
N ILE A 219 14.24 -4.70 -14.49
CA ILE A 219 15.44 -3.86 -14.35
C ILE A 219 16.52 -4.27 -15.35
N LYS A 220 16.78 -5.58 -15.49
CA LYS A 220 17.77 -6.12 -16.44
C LYS A 220 17.47 -5.71 -17.87
N LEU A 221 16.23 -5.85 -18.32
CA LEU A 221 15.82 -5.53 -19.68
C LEU A 221 16.00 -4.05 -19.99
N GLN A 222 15.54 -3.16 -19.10
CA GLN A 222 15.77 -1.72 -19.26
C GLN A 222 17.26 -1.39 -19.25
N TRP A 223 18.02 -1.95 -18.30
CA TRP A 223 19.46 -1.71 -18.22
C TRP A 223 20.18 -2.15 -19.50
N THR A 224 19.84 -3.31 -20.04
CA THR A 224 20.45 -3.85 -21.26
C THR A 224 20.13 -2.99 -22.48
N ALA A 225 18.91 -2.46 -22.57
CA ALA A 225 18.47 -1.61 -23.68
C ALA A 225 19.15 -0.23 -23.69
N MET A 226 19.64 0.27 -22.55
CA MET A 226 20.34 1.57 -22.48
C MET A 226 21.69 1.53 -23.23
N ALA A 227 21.97 2.59 -23.99
CA ALA A 227 23.28 2.79 -24.61
C ALA A 227 24.37 2.98 -23.55
N ASN A 228 25.63 2.64 -23.86
CA ASN A 228 26.75 2.82 -22.94
C ASN A 228 27.01 4.30 -22.55
N THR A 229 26.52 5.23 -23.36
CA THR A 229 26.60 6.68 -23.11
C THR A 229 25.38 7.23 -22.37
N ASP A 230 24.39 6.40 -22.05
CA ASP A 230 23.19 6.85 -21.35
C ASP A 230 23.57 7.33 -19.94
N PRO A 231 23.18 8.56 -19.54
CA PRO A 231 23.53 9.10 -18.23
C PRO A 231 22.93 8.30 -17.07
N LYS A 232 21.87 7.51 -17.28
CA LYS A 232 21.23 6.66 -16.28
C LYS A 232 21.83 5.25 -16.21
N LYS A 233 22.70 4.87 -17.15
CA LYS A 233 23.34 3.54 -17.15
C LYS A 233 24.59 3.56 -16.27
N GLY A 234 24.58 2.72 -15.25
CA GLY A 234 25.74 2.44 -14.39
C GLY A 234 26.41 1.11 -14.74
N THR A 235 27.65 0.96 -14.29
CA THR A 235 28.37 -0.32 -14.29
C THR A 235 28.81 -0.64 -12.87
N ALA A 236 28.96 -1.92 -12.53
CA ALA A 236 29.37 -2.38 -11.20
C ALA A 236 30.85 -2.11 -10.94
N ASN A 237 31.19 -0.83 -10.93
CA ASN A 237 32.47 -0.23 -10.64
C ASN A 237 32.18 0.97 -9.72
N PRO A 238 32.87 1.09 -8.57
CA PRO A 238 32.84 2.26 -7.68
C PRO A 238 32.67 3.64 -8.32
N LEU A 239 33.25 3.88 -9.49
CA LEU A 239 33.22 5.19 -10.17
C LEU A 239 32.03 5.39 -11.12
N SER A 240 31.19 4.38 -11.29
CA SER A 240 30.16 4.32 -12.34
C SER A 240 28.77 3.99 -11.81
N MET A 241 28.60 3.82 -10.50
CA MET A 241 27.32 3.46 -9.86
C MET A 241 26.42 4.68 -9.53
N GLY A 242 26.74 5.85 -10.09
CA GLY A 242 25.95 7.07 -9.94
C GLY A 242 26.38 7.92 -8.74
N SER A 243 25.64 8.99 -8.52
CA SER A 243 25.77 9.88 -7.36
C SER A 243 24.39 10.41 -7.00
N THR A 244 24.20 10.96 -5.80
CA THR A 244 22.90 11.52 -5.38
C THR A 244 22.34 12.53 -6.40
N ALA A 245 23.21 13.30 -7.06
CA ALA A 245 22.82 14.26 -8.10
C ALA A 245 22.57 13.64 -9.49
N SER A 246 23.06 12.43 -9.74
CA SER A 246 22.93 11.71 -11.02
C SER A 246 22.84 10.21 -10.74
N PRO A 247 21.69 9.75 -10.19
CA PRO A 247 21.51 8.36 -9.83
C PRO A 247 21.41 7.49 -11.09
N LYS A 248 21.82 6.23 -10.97
CA LYS A 248 21.94 5.29 -12.10
C LYS A 248 21.31 3.94 -11.79
N ILE A 249 20.95 3.22 -12.85
CA ILE A 249 20.61 1.80 -12.79
C ILE A 249 21.89 1.02 -13.08
N THR A 250 22.28 0.16 -12.15
CA THR A 250 23.42 -0.75 -12.25
C THR A 250 22.92 -2.17 -12.08
N TYR A 251 23.18 -3.01 -13.07
CA TYR A 251 22.86 -4.44 -13.03
C TYR A 251 24.14 -5.25 -13.24
N TYR A 252 24.33 -6.30 -12.44
CA TYR A 252 25.52 -7.15 -12.49
C TYR A 252 25.18 -8.61 -12.26
N GLU A 253 25.68 -9.49 -13.13
CA GLU A 253 25.55 -10.94 -12.99
C GLU A 253 26.88 -11.54 -12.51
N GLY A 254 26.81 -12.38 -11.49
CA GLY A 254 27.95 -12.99 -10.83
C GLY A 254 28.29 -12.34 -9.49
N ASN A 255 29.31 -12.88 -8.84
CA ASN A 255 29.75 -12.39 -7.54
C ASN A 255 30.47 -11.05 -7.68
N LEU A 256 30.07 -10.08 -6.87
CA LEU A 256 30.61 -8.72 -6.88
C LEU A 256 31.43 -8.46 -5.62
N GLU A 257 32.66 -8.00 -5.81
CA GLU A 257 33.52 -7.51 -4.73
C GLU A 257 33.73 -6.00 -4.90
N LEU A 258 33.20 -5.22 -3.97
CA LEU A 258 33.40 -3.78 -3.89
C LEU A 258 34.51 -3.49 -2.89
N LYS A 259 35.63 -2.98 -3.39
CA LYS A 259 36.86 -2.72 -2.63
C LYS A 259 37.48 -1.37 -2.99
N GLY A 260 38.03 -0.68 -1.99
CA GLY A 260 38.78 0.57 -2.17
C GLY A 260 38.37 1.68 -1.21
N SER A 261 38.63 2.93 -1.62
CA SER A 261 38.29 4.17 -0.89
C SER A 261 37.66 5.19 -1.84
N GLY A 262 36.66 5.93 -1.38
CA GLY A 262 36.01 7.05 -2.11
C GLY A 262 34.89 6.66 -3.09
N ALA A 263 34.31 5.46 -2.95
CA ALA A 263 33.23 4.96 -3.81
C ALA A 263 31.86 5.47 -3.35
N VAL A 264 31.28 6.41 -4.09
CA VAL A 264 29.89 6.86 -3.91
C VAL A 264 29.04 6.25 -5.03
N GLY A 265 27.86 5.75 -4.68
CA GLY A 265 26.86 5.27 -5.63
C GLY A 265 25.47 5.81 -5.30
N ALA A 266 24.59 5.87 -6.29
CA ALA A 266 23.19 6.17 -6.04
C ALA A 266 22.28 5.64 -7.14
N GLY A 267 21.04 5.30 -6.78
CA GLY A 267 20.02 4.78 -7.67
C GLY A 267 19.71 3.31 -7.40
N ILE A 268 19.61 2.49 -8.46
CA ILE A 268 19.26 1.07 -8.34
C ILE A 268 20.50 0.23 -8.61
N LEU A 269 20.86 -0.65 -7.68
CA LEU A 269 21.95 -1.61 -7.84
C LEU A 269 21.41 -3.03 -7.65
N VAL A 270 21.45 -3.85 -8.69
CA VAL A 270 21.04 -5.25 -8.65
C VAL A 270 22.25 -6.15 -8.89
N ILE A 271 22.53 -7.04 -7.95
CA ILE A 271 23.57 -8.06 -8.03
C ILE A 271 22.91 -9.43 -8.05
N VAL A 272 22.99 -10.11 -9.19
CA VAL A 272 22.59 -11.51 -9.34
C VAL A 272 23.78 -12.41 -9.01
N GLY A 273 24.07 -12.50 -7.71
CA GLY A 273 25.24 -13.19 -7.16
C GLY A 273 25.57 -12.73 -5.75
N ASN A 274 26.68 -13.23 -5.20
CA ASN A 274 27.12 -12.85 -3.86
C ASN A 274 27.72 -11.45 -3.85
N LEU A 275 27.56 -10.72 -2.75
CA LEU A 275 28.12 -9.38 -2.57
C LEU A 275 29.12 -9.37 -1.40
N THR A 276 30.34 -8.91 -1.67
CA THR A 276 31.34 -8.62 -0.65
C THR A 276 31.74 -7.16 -0.73
N ILE A 277 31.58 -6.44 0.37
CA ILE A 277 32.02 -5.05 0.53
C ILE A 277 33.20 -5.05 1.48
N SER A 278 34.35 -4.52 1.05
CA SER A 278 35.54 -4.43 1.90
C SER A 278 36.24 -3.07 1.77
N GLY A 279 36.94 -2.67 2.84
CA GLY A 279 37.70 -1.42 2.85
C GLY A 279 36.88 -0.21 3.33
N ASN A 280 37.20 0.97 2.79
CA ASN A 280 36.85 2.25 3.39
C ASN A 280 35.61 2.93 2.79
N PHE A 281 34.90 2.36 1.81
CA PHE A 281 33.78 3.08 1.19
C PHE A 281 32.75 2.15 0.53
N PHE A 282 31.52 2.20 1.04
CA PHE A 282 30.31 1.92 0.27
C PHE A 282 29.27 2.95 0.71
N ASP A 283 29.39 4.15 0.17
CA ASP A 283 28.39 5.18 0.37
C ASP A 283 27.37 5.06 -0.74
N TYR A 284 26.15 4.66 -0.41
CA TYR A 284 25.13 4.36 -1.41
C TYR A 284 23.76 4.91 -1.03
N ASP A 285 23.22 5.78 -1.89
CA ASP A 285 21.86 6.32 -1.78
C ASP A 285 20.94 5.60 -2.77
N GLY A 286 20.13 4.64 -2.31
CA GLY A 286 19.11 4.02 -3.16
C GLY A 286 18.69 2.62 -2.75
N LEU A 287 18.28 1.85 -3.74
CA LEU A 287 17.92 0.44 -3.58
C LEU A 287 19.09 -0.44 -3.99
N VAL A 288 19.52 -1.33 -3.10
CA VAL A 288 20.48 -2.39 -3.39
C VAL A 288 19.78 -3.74 -3.27
N VAL A 289 19.79 -4.54 -4.32
CA VAL A 289 19.23 -5.89 -4.35
C VAL A 289 20.35 -6.90 -4.56
N VAL A 290 20.40 -7.92 -3.72
CA VAL A 290 21.37 -9.01 -3.80
C VAL A 290 20.62 -10.33 -3.79
N THR A 291 20.82 -11.14 -4.83
CA THR A 291 20.17 -12.46 -4.94
C THR A 291 21.11 -13.63 -4.62
N GLY A 292 22.35 -13.34 -4.22
CA GLY A 292 23.30 -14.35 -3.79
C GLY A 292 22.93 -15.02 -2.48
N GLN A 293 23.67 -16.08 -2.15
CA GLN A 293 23.55 -16.79 -0.87
C GLN A 293 24.51 -16.25 0.18
N SER A 294 25.43 -15.35 -0.19
CA SER A 294 26.30 -14.66 0.76
C SER A 294 26.34 -13.16 0.57
N PHE A 295 26.25 -12.48 1.72
CA PHE A 295 26.57 -11.07 1.86
C PHE A 295 27.62 -10.92 2.94
N SER A 296 28.70 -10.19 2.62
CA SER A 296 29.74 -9.90 3.57
C SER A 296 30.15 -8.44 3.57
N LEU A 297 30.14 -7.81 4.75
CA LEU A 297 30.60 -6.45 4.97
C LEU A 297 31.84 -6.48 5.87
N LYS A 298 33.02 -6.19 5.31
CA LYS A 298 34.32 -6.27 6.01
C LYS A 298 35.03 -4.91 6.14
N GLY A 299 35.71 -4.71 7.26
CA GLY A 299 36.69 -3.64 7.48
C GLY A 299 36.20 -2.38 8.22
N GLY A 300 37.14 -1.66 8.82
CA GLY A 300 36.92 -0.59 9.82
C GLY A 300 36.88 0.85 9.31
N GLY A 301 36.36 1.08 8.10
CA GLY A 301 36.15 2.43 7.53
C GLY A 301 34.76 3.00 7.75
N ASN A 302 34.59 4.32 7.60
CA ASN A 302 33.28 4.97 7.62
C ASN A 302 32.47 4.57 6.37
N LYS A 303 31.19 4.24 6.53
CA LYS A 303 30.29 3.87 5.42
C LYS A 303 28.90 4.40 5.72
N ASP A 304 28.35 5.27 4.88
CA ASP A 304 27.00 5.80 5.09
C ASP A 304 26.09 5.42 3.91
N GLY A 305 25.03 4.68 4.18
CA GLY A 305 24.03 4.29 3.18
C GLY A 305 22.65 4.81 3.53
N ARG A 306 21.90 5.27 2.52
CA ARG A 306 20.49 5.66 2.67
C ARG A 306 19.61 4.93 1.67
N GLY A 307 18.42 4.53 2.10
CA GLY A 307 17.47 3.77 1.30
C GLY A 307 17.28 2.37 1.85
N ALA A 308 17.37 1.33 1.01
CA ALA A 308 17.09 -0.04 1.43
C ALA A 308 18.02 -1.03 0.75
N ILE A 309 18.50 -1.99 1.54
CA ILE A 309 19.22 -3.15 1.06
C ILE A 309 18.30 -4.36 1.19
N VAL A 310 18.11 -5.09 0.10
CA VAL A 310 17.23 -6.26 0.03
C VAL A 310 18.04 -7.48 -0.38
N PHE A 311 18.03 -8.47 0.48
CA PHE A 311 18.56 -9.80 0.23
C PHE A 311 17.40 -10.74 -0.02
N ALA A 312 17.22 -11.14 -1.27
CA ALA A 312 16.15 -12.03 -1.67
C ALA A 312 16.60 -12.82 -2.89
N ASN A 313 16.58 -14.16 -2.78
CA ASN A 313 16.99 -15.05 -3.85
C ASN A 313 15.77 -15.79 -4.42
N PRO A 314 15.06 -15.23 -5.41
CA PRO A 314 13.94 -15.94 -6.03
C PRO A 314 14.46 -17.10 -6.88
N ILE A 315 14.09 -18.32 -6.50
CA ILE A 315 14.44 -19.55 -7.23
C ILE A 315 13.15 -20.23 -7.68
N LYS A 316 13.17 -20.75 -8.91
CA LYS A 316 12.12 -21.59 -9.45
C LYS A 316 12.59 -23.04 -9.48
N THR A 317 11.89 -23.93 -8.78
CA THR A 317 12.15 -25.38 -8.77
C THR A 317 10.93 -26.11 -9.30
N GLY A 318 11.04 -26.64 -10.52
CA GLY A 318 9.87 -27.11 -11.27
C GLY A 318 8.94 -25.93 -11.58
N ASP A 319 7.71 -25.98 -11.08
CA ASP A 319 6.70 -24.91 -11.22
C ASP A 319 6.51 -24.07 -9.95
N THR A 320 7.26 -24.36 -8.88
CA THR A 320 7.14 -23.66 -7.60
C THR A 320 8.22 -22.60 -7.46
N TRP A 321 7.83 -21.40 -7.05
CA TRP A 321 8.75 -20.33 -6.67
C TRP A 321 8.96 -20.29 -5.16
N ALA A 322 10.19 -20.02 -4.75
CA ALA A 322 10.56 -19.84 -3.34
C ALA A 322 11.72 -18.84 -3.20
N PHE A 323 11.88 -18.28 -2.01
CA PHE A 323 13.09 -17.54 -1.64
C PHE A 323 14.16 -18.51 -1.11
N GLY A 324 15.10 -18.90 -1.98
CA GLY A 324 16.22 -19.78 -1.70
C GLY A 324 15.91 -21.30 -1.67
N GLU A 325 16.90 -22.12 -2.06
CA GLU A 325 16.91 -23.59 -1.94
C GLU A 325 17.80 -24.07 -0.78
N ALA A 326 18.86 -23.30 -0.49
CA ALA A 326 19.85 -23.53 0.57
C ALA A 326 19.90 -22.29 1.48
N GLU A 327 20.11 -22.50 2.78
CA GLU A 327 20.15 -21.44 3.79
C GLU A 327 21.22 -20.39 3.45
N ALA A 328 20.81 -19.13 3.30
CA ALA A 328 21.72 -18.03 3.01
C ALA A 328 22.59 -17.70 4.23
N THR A 329 23.85 -17.35 3.99
CA THR A 329 24.83 -16.96 5.01
C THR A 329 25.00 -15.44 4.99
N PHE A 330 24.62 -14.79 6.09
CA PHE A 330 24.78 -13.35 6.26
C PHE A 330 25.89 -13.09 7.27
N GLU A 331 27.02 -12.57 6.82
CA GLU A 331 28.20 -12.33 7.66
C GLU A 331 28.52 -10.82 7.69
N PHE A 332 28.09 -10.11 8.73
CA PHE A 332 28.51 -8.74 8.99
C PHE A 332 29.80 -8.75 9.82
N ASP A 333 30.90 -9.20 9.20
CA ASP A 333 32.26 -9.15 9.77
C ASP A 333 32.82 -7.71 9.75
N VAL A 334 32.11 -6.80 10.42
CA VAL A 334 32.59 -5.44 10.70
C VAL A 334 33.46 -5.52 11.96
N SER A 335 34.67 -6.03 11.77
CA SER A 335 35.74 -6.05 12.76
C SER A 335 36.66 -4.82 12.57
N GLY A 336 36.99 -4.17 13.69
CA GLY A 336 37.73 -2.90 13.71
C GLY A 336 36.81 -1.68 13.75
N GLY A 337 37.18 -0.66 14.53
CA GLY A 337 36.34 0.49 14.96
C GLY A 337 35.83 1.46 13.88
N GLY A 338 35.39 0.96 12.73
CA GLY A 338 34.72 1.74 11.68
C GLY A 338 33.27 2.06 12.02
N ASN A 339 32.82 3.22 11.54
CA ASN A 339 31.47 3.75 11.69
C ASN A 339 30.67 3.49 10.41
N ALA A 340 29.88 2.41 10.36
CA ALA A 340 29.00 2.14 9.23
C ALA A 340 27.55 2.36 9.63
N THR A 341 26.87 3.32 9.00
CA THR A 341 25.46 3.66 9.27
C THR A 341 24.62 3.41 8.02
N PHE A 342 23.59 2.57 8.14
CA PHE A 342 22.58 2.43 7.09
C PHE A 342 21.24 2.93 7.61
N THR A 343 20.62 3.86 6.89
CA THR A 343 19.36 4.50 7.27
C THR A 343 18.30 4.26 6.21
N TYR A 344 17.12 3.84 6.64
CA TYR A 344 15.97 3.78 5.74
C TYR A 344 15.56 5.18 5.30
N ASP A 345 15.45 5.40 3.99
CA ASP A 345 15.13 6.70 3.40
C ASP A 345 14.20 6.53 2.19
N GLU A 346 12.93 6.85 2.39
CA GLU A 346 11.87 6.72 1.39
C GLU A 346 12.04 7.68 0.21
N GLU A 347 12.55 8.89 0.45
CA GLU A 347 12.75 9.90 -0.59
C GLU A 347 13.85 9.46 -1.56
N VAL A 348 14.92 8.90 -1.02
CA VAL A 348 16.01 8.31 -1.80
C VAL A 348 15.52 7.11 -2.61
N LEU A 349 14.68 6.25 -2.04
CA LEU A 349 14.08 5.12 -2.76
C LEU A 349 13.12 5.59 -3.87
N SER A 350 12.31 6.61 -3.62
CA SER A 350 11.42 7.23 -4.61
C SER A 350 12.21 7.79 -5.79
N THR A 351 13.35 8.44 -5.51
CA THR A 351 14.29 8.93 -6.51
C THR A 351 14.88 7.78 -7.34
N ALA A 352 15.28 6.68 -6.70
CA ALA A 352 15.78 5.50 -7.40
C ALA A 352 14.69 4.88 -8.30
N ARG A 353 13.45 4.75 -7.82
CA ARG A 353 12.31 4.25 -8.59
C ARG A 353 12.04 5.08 -9.85
N MET A 354 12.17 6.40 -9.77
CA MET A 354 11.97 7.31 -10.93
C MET A 354 12.97 7.07 -12.08
N LEU A 355 14.05 6.31 -11.86
CA LEU A 355 14.95 5.90 -12.94
C LEU A 355 14.29 4.91 -13.92
N LEU A 356 13.33 4.13 -13.44
CA LEU A 356 12.62 3.14 -14.25
C LEU A 356 11.64 3.83 -15.20
N SER A 357 11.52 3.29 -16.41
CA SER A 357 10.55 3.77 -17.40
C SER A 357 9.12 3.49 -16.96
N ASP A 358 8.15 4.30 -17.40
CA ASP A 358 6.75 4.18 -16.98
C ASP A 358 6.07 2.87 -17.45
N ASP A 359 6.59 2.26 -18.52
CA ASP A 359 6.18 0.98 -19.07
C ASP A 359 6.98 -0.22 -18.50
N ASN A 360 7.91 0.02 -17.57
CA ASN A 360 8.70 -1.05 -16.97
C ASN A 360 7.91 -1.75 -15.86
N VAL A 361 7.74 -3.07 -16.00
CA VAL A 361 7.13 -3.94 -14.98
C VAL A 361 7.76 -3.77 -13.60
N ALA A 362 9.07 -3.54 -13.52
CA ALA A 362 9.74 -3.32 -12.24
C ALA A 362 9.24 -2.06 -11.52
N LYS A 363 8.89 -1.01 -12.27
CA LYS A 363 8.32 0.22 -11.73
C LYS A 363 6.87 0.02 -11.29
N GLU A 364 6.13 -0.81 -12.01
CA GLU A 364 4.76 -1.18 -11.67
C GLU A 364 4.71 -2.03 -10.39
N LEU A 365 5.61 -3.01 -10.25
CA LEU A 365 5.66 -3.87 -9.08
C LEU A 365 6.20 -3.13 -7.85
N TRP A 366 7.30 -2.38 -7.99
CA TRP A 366 7.92 -1.70 -6.86
C TRP A 366 7.26 -0.35 -6.61
N GLN A 367 6.37 -0.33 -5.63
CA GLN A 367 5.68 0.86 -5.18
C GLN A 367 6.27 1.35 -3.87
N ILE A 368 6.30 2.67 -3.71
CA ILE A 368 6.75 3.34 -2.48
C ILE A 368 5.64 4.31 -2.09
N ALA A 369 5.27 4.36 -0.82
CA ALA A 369 4.34 5.35 -0.30
C ALA A 369 4.75 6.77 -0.76
N GLY A 370 3.78 7.66 -0.94
CA GLY A 370 4.04 9.04 -1.38
C GLY A 370 4.57 9.24 -2.82
N SER A 371 4.91 8.19 -3.59
CA SER A 371 5.33 8.33 -4.99
C SER A 371 4.13 8.59 -5.92
N SER A 372 3.66 9.83 -5.96
CA SER A 372 2.54 10.28 -6.79
C SER A 372 2.89 10.29 -8.29
N SER A 373 2.92 9.10 -8.92
CA SER A 373 2.55 8.89 -10.32
C SER A 373 2.62 7.40 -10.64
N GLY A 374 1.44 6.77 -10.75
CA GLY A 374 1.27 5.48 -11.42
C GLY A 374 1.72 4.24 -10.63
N ALA A 375 0.71 3.46 -10.27
CA ALA A 375 0.77 2.04 -9.95
C ALA A 375 1.05 1.56 -8.52
N THR A 376 0.85 2.35 -7.46
CA THR A 376 0.32 1.72 -6.24
C THR A 376 -0.90 0.93 -6.70
N SER A 377 -1.05 -0.35 -6.32
CA SER A 377 -2.41 -0.86 -6.19
C SER A 377 -3.03 0.07 -5.16
N LYS A 378 -3.63 1.18 -5.59
CA LYS A 378 -4.43 2.00 -4.70
C LYS A 378 -5.45 1.03 -4.15
N SER A 379 -5.73 1.14 -2.87
CA SER A 379 -6.84 0.40 -2.32
C SER A 379 -8.04 0.64 -3.22
N LYS A 380 -8.57 -0.46 -3.76
CA LYS A 380 -9.56 -0.41 -4.83
C LYS A 380 -10.85 -0.95 -4.29
N VAL A 381 -11.91 -0.21 -4.59
CA VAL A 381 -13.28 -0.54 -4.22
C VAL A 381 -13.92 -1.12 -5.49
N THR A 382 -14.32 -2.38 -5.42
CA THR A 382 -14.93 -3.10 -6.55
C THR A 382 -16.30 -3.65 -6.16
N ASN A 383 -17.10 -4.07 -7.16
CA ASN A 383 -18.42 -4.67 -6.97
C ASN A 383 -19.43 -3.79 -6.21
N TRP A 384 -19.51 -2.51 -6.57
CA TRP A 384 -20.53 -1.60 -6.03
C TRP A 384 -21.93 -2.04 -6.45
N SER A 385 -22.70 -2.60 -5.52
CA SER A 385 -24.04 -3.12 -5.80
C SER A 385 -25.01 -2.85 -4.67
N ALA A 386 -26.29 -2.72 -5.01
CA ALA A 386 -27.36 -2.61 -4.02
C ALA A 386 -27.43 -3.92 -3.22
N TYR A 387 -27.42 -3.80 -1.90
CA TYR A 387 -27.49 -4.93 -0.99
C TYR A 387 -28.94 -5.16 -0.55
N THR A 388 -29.42 -6.38 -0.73
CA THR A 388 -30.70 -6.87 -0.20
C THR A 388 -30.39 -7.94 0.82
N GLU A 389 -30.85 -7.74 2.06
CA GLU A 389 -30.73 -8.70 3.16
C GLU A 389 -31.30 -10.09 2.83
#